data_AF-A0A9E2XPH1-F1
#
_entry.id   AF-A0A9E2XPH1-F1
#
_cell.length_a   1.000
_cell.length_b   1.000
_cell.length_c   1.000
_cell.angle_alpha   90.00
_cell.angle_beta   90.00
_cell.angle_gamma   90.00
#
_symmetry.space_group_name_H-M   'P 1'
#
loop_
_entity.id
_entity.type
_entity.pdbx_description
1 polymer ?
#
loop_
_entity_poly.entity_id
_entity_poly.type
_entity_poly.pdbx_seq_one_letter_code
_entity_poly.pdbx_strand_id
1 'polypeptide(L)'
;MPEHLRIELAAIEPLDEIEQAHLADALAWIASGAPLYRTAKPATPPKHLVAYFAVVHEDHILLVNHRNALKWLPTGGHVEPHEDPRSTVVRELQEELGLEIDQEQLAPPHMVTVSETVGLTVGHVDVSLWYSVKASRSTAFRFDCEEFGEARWFSFEEASQLRSDPHLARFLSKLRADTACQAPTP
;
A
#
# COMPACT_ATOMS: atom_id res chain seq x y z
N MET A 1 -15.53 -12.29 1.08
CA MET A 1 -14.50 -11.47 0.42
C MET A 1 -14.89 -9.98 0.33
N PRO A 2 -16.03 -9.56 -0.27
CA PRO A 2 -16.38 -8.13 -0.30
C PRO A 2 -16.79 -7.55 1.06
N GLU A 3 -17.40 -8.37 1.91
CA GLU A 3 -17.83 -7.97 3.26
C GLU A 3 -16.65 -7.67 4.18
N HIS A 4 -15.63 -8.53 4.21
CA HIS A 4 -14.41 -8.29 4.98
C HIS A 4 -13.70 -7.01 4.52
N LEU A 5 -13.58 -6.81 3.20
CA LEU A 5 -13.02 -5.59 2.63
C LEU A 5 -13.80 -4.33 3.05
N ARG A 6 -15.13 -4.39 3.08
CA ARG A 6 -15.96 -3.28 3.58
C ARG A 6 -15.71 -3.00 5.06
N ILE A 7 -15.51 -4.03 5.88
CA ILE A 7 -15.21 -3.87 7.31
C ILE A 7 -13.85 -3.20 7.48
N GLU A 8 -12.82 -3.62 6.74
CA GLU A 8 -11.51 -2.97 6.79
C GLU A 8 -11.56 -1.51 6.38
N LEU A 9 -12.22 -1.21 5.25
CA LEU A 9 -12.36 0.17 4.79
C LEU A 9 -13.15 1.02 5.78
N ALA A 10 -14.22 0.48 6.38
CA ALA A 10 -15.01 1.21 7.37
C ALA A 10 -14.26 1.47 8.69
N ALA A 11 -13.17 0.75 8.96
CA ALA A 11 -12.30 0.97 10.12
C ALA A 11 -11.22 2.05 9.88
N ILE A 12 -11.04 2.50 8.63
CA ILE A 12 -10.10 3.57 8.30
C ILE A 12 -10.66 4.90 8.82
N GLU A 13 -9.87 5.59 9.63
CA GLU A 13 -10.14 6.97 10.03
C GLU A 13 -9.44 7.94 9.05
N PRO A 14 -10.18 8.67 8.19
CA PRO A 14 -9.57 9.58 7.22
C PRO A 14 -8.84 10.74 7.89
N LEU A 15 -7.64 11.06 7.39
CA LEU A 15 -6.83 12.16 7.91
C LEU A 15 -7.35 13.55 7.45
N ASP A 16 -7.86 13.63 6.22
CA ASP A 16 -8.31 14.86 5.59
C ASP A 16 -9.49 14.61 4.62
N GLU A 17 -9.99 15.68 4.00
CA GLU A 17 -11.10 15.63 3.04
C GLU A 17 -10.79 14.76 1.80
N ILE A 18 -9.50 14.64 1.43
CA ILE A 18 -9.08 13.84 0.28
C ILE A 18 -9.18 12.35 0.62
N GLU A 19 -8.66 11.92 1.76
CA GLU A 19 -8.86 10.54 2.22
C GLU A 19 -10.34 10.21 2.44
N GLN A 20 -11.11 11.15 2.96
CA GLN A 20 -12.55 10.97 3.15
C GLN A 20 -13.27 10.73 1.81
N ALA A 21 -12.89 11.47 0.77
CA ALA A 21 -13.42 11.29 -0.58
C ALA A 21 -12.99 9.95 -1.19
N HIS A 22 -11.72 9.57 -1.04
CA HIS A 22 -11.21 8.27 -1.52
C HIS A 22 -11.91 7.09 -0.83
N LEU A 23 -12.10 7.18 0.49
CA LEU A 23 -12.80 6.15 1.25
C LEU A 23 -14.26 6.02 0.81
N ALA A 24 -14.95 7.16 0.62
CA ALA A 24 -16.33 7.16 0.15
C ALA A 24 -16.46 6.55 -1.26
N ASP A 25 -15.54 6.89 -2.18
CA ASP A 25 -15.51 6.33 -3.53
C ASP A 25 -15.24 4.81 -3.51
N ALA A 26 -14.25 4.36 -2.72
CA ALA A 26 -13.93 2.94 -2.59
C ALA A 26 -15.12 2.13 -2.03
N LEU A 27 -15.77 2.64 -0.98
CA LEU A 27 -16.95 2.00 -0.39
C LEU A 27 -18.14 1.96 -1.36
N ALA A 28 -18.39 3.03 -2.10
CA ALA A 28 -19.46 3.08 -3.10
C ALA A 28 -19.18 2.12 -4.26
N TRP A 29 -17.92 2.05 -4.72
CA TRP A 29 -17.50 1.14 -5.76
C TRP A 29 -17.69 -0.32 -5.36
N ILE A 30 -17.26 -0.72 -4.15
CA ILE A 30 -17.47 -2.08 -3.64
C ILE A 30 -18.97 -2.38 -3.46
N ALA A 31 -19.75 -1.42 -2.97
CA ALA A 31 -21.20 -1.57 -2.81
C ALA A 31 -21.93 -1.80 -4.14
N SER A 32 -21.40 -1.25 -5.24
CA SER A 32 -22.00 -1.38 -6.57
C SER A 32 -21.96 -2.80 -7.14
N GLY A 33 -21.07 -3.67 -6.62
CA GLY A 33 -20.80 -4.99 -7.17
C GLY A 33 -20.03 -4.98 -8.49
N ALA A 34 -19.46 -3.83 -8.88
CA ALA A 34 -18.56 -3.74 -10.02
C ALA A 34 -17.33 -4.66 -9.83
N PRO A 35 -16.72 -5.14 -10.92
CA PRO A 35 -15.55 -6.02 -10.81
C PRO A 35 -14.40 -5.30 -10.12
N LEU A 36 -13.80 -5.97 -9.13
CA LEU A 36 -12.74 -5.40 -8.28
C LEU A 36 -11.32 -5.73 -8.76
N TYR A 37 -11.19 -6.76 -9.58
CA TYR A 37 -9.91 -7.37 -9.96
C TYR A 37 -9.62 -7.12 -11.42
N ARG A 38 -8.35 -6.88 -11.74
CA ARG A 38 -7.90 -6.87 -13.13
C ARG A 38 -7.94 -8.29 -13.68
N THR A 39 -8.78 -8.52 -14.68
CA THR A 39 -8.93 -9.83 -15.34
C THR A 39 -8.12 -9.93 -16.64
N ALA A 40 -7.72 -8.80 -17.25
CA ALA A 40 -6.86 -8.80 -18.43
C ALA A 40 -5.96 -7.55 -18.53
N LYS A 41 -4.79 -7.70 -19.17
CA LYS A 41 -3.88 -6.59 -19.50
C LYS A 41 -4.44 -5.73 -20.66
N PRO A 42 -4.12 -4.43 -20.73
CA PRO A 42 -3.30 -3.68 -19.77
C PRO A 42 -4.04 -3.34 -18.46
N ALA A 43 -5.34 -3.07 -18.51
CA ALA A 43 -6.17 -2.72 -17.35
C ALA A 43 -7.66 -2.96 -17.63
N THR A 44 -8.09 -4.22 -17.68
CA THR A 44 -9.51 -4.59 -17.83
C THR A 44 -9.98 -5.29 -16.56
N PRO A 45 -11.00 -4.77 -15.85
CA PRO A 45 -11.59 -3.42 -15.97
C PRO A 45 -10.56 -2.30 -15.69
N PRO A 46 -10.86 -1.04 -16.04
CA PRO A 46 -9.93 0.08 -15.84
C PRO A 46 -9.88 0.56 -14.39
N LYS A 47 -10.61 -0.05 -13.46
CA LYS A 47 -10.55 0.24 -12.02
C LYS A 47 -10.37 -1.07 -11.29
N HIS A 48 -9.31 -1.19 -10.50
CA HIS A 48 -8.98 -2.45 -9.82
C HIS A 48 -8.31 -2.19 -8.46
N LEU A 49 -8.36 -3.21 -7.60
CA LEU A 49 -7.75 -3.17 -6.27
C LEU A 49 -6.24 -3.39 -6.34
N VAL A 50 -5.54 -2.62 -5.52
CA VAL A 50 -4.10 -2.71 -5.29
C VAL A 50 -3.86 -2.80 -3.78
N ALA A 51 -2.87 -3.58 -3.36
CA ALA A 51 -2.43 -3.63 -1.98
C ALA A 51 -1.00 -3.08 -1.91
N TYR A 52 -0.85 -1.90 -1.32
CA TYR A 52 0.45 -1.34 -0.96
C TYR A 52 0.81 -1.74 0.46
N PHE A 53 2.09 -2.03 0.68
CA PHE A 53 2.60 -2.25 2.01
C PHE A 53 3.97 -1.59 2.15
N ALA A 54 4.22 -1.05 3.33
CA ALA A 54 5.51 -0.51 3.69
C ALA A 54 6.11 -1.29 4.85
N VAL A 55 7.38 -1.69 4.72
CA VAL A 55 8.12 -2.23 5.85
C VAL A 55 8.60 -1.05 6.71
N VAL A 56 8.23 -1.06 7.99
CA VAL A 56 8.48 0.04 8.93
C VAL A 56 9.26 -0.44 10.15
N HIS A 57 10.15 0.43 10.62
CA HIS A 57 10.89 0.24 11.85
C HIS A 57 11.08 1.59 12.54
N GLU A 58 10.44 1.79 13.69
CA GLU A 58 10.45 3.06 14.42
C GLU A 58 9.97 4.23 13.54
N ASP A 59 10.86 5.17 13.22
CA ASP A 59 10.63 6.34 12.37
C ASP A 59 11.19 6.17 10.94
N HIS A 60 11.49 4.93 10.55
CA HIS A 60 12.02 4.58 9.24
C HIS A 60 11.04 3.73 8.43
N ILE A 61 11.08 3.93 7.12
CA ILE A 61 10.31 3.21 6.10
C ILE A 61 11.26 2.64 5.04
N LEU A 62 11.02 1.41 4.62
CA LEU A 62 11.67 0.82 3.45
C LEU A 62 10.92 1.24 2.19
N LEU A 63 11.62 1.81 1.22
CA LEU A 63 11.09 2.14 -0.10
C LEU A 63 11.94 1.50 -1.18
N VAL A 64 11.30 1.18 -2.30
CA VAL A 64 11.94 0.60 -3.49
C VAL A 64 11.95 1.62 -4.63
N ASN A 65 13.05 1.67 -5.37
CA ASN A 65 13.18 2.48 -6.57
C ASN A 65 12.62 1.71 -7.76
N HIS A 66 11.35 1.98 -8.10
CA HIS A 66 10.65 1.25 -9.14
C HIS A 66 11.10 1.71 -10.53
N ARG A 67 11.65 0.77 -11.32
CA ARG A 67 12.27 1.05 -12.63
C ARG A 67 11.29 1.65 -13.64
N ASN A 68 10.04 1.20 -13.64
CA ASN A 68 9.04 1.66 -14.61
C ASN A 68 8.40 2.99 -14.18
N ALA A 69 8.11 3.15 -12.88
CA ALA A 69 7.51 4.38 -12.36
C ALA A 69 8.51 5.53 -12.22
N LEU A 70 9.82 5.22 -12.17
CA LEU A 70 10.92 6.15 -11.90
C LEU A 70 10.74 6.91 -10.57
N LYS A 71 10.12 6.25 -9.59
CA LYS A 71 9.76 6.80 -8.28
C LYS A 71 10.26 5.87 -7.16
N TRP A 72 10.43 6.44 -5.98
CA TRP A 72 10.55 5.67 -4.74
C TRP A 72 9.16 5.37 -4.23
N LEU A 73 8.78 4.11 -4.10
CA LEU A 73 7.43 3.71 -3.71
C LEU A 73 7.48 2.70 -2.56
N PRO A 74 6.42 2.59 -1.77
CA PRO A 74 6.12 1.36 -1.06
C PRO A 74 6.03 0.20 -2.06
N THR A 75 6.32 -1.00 -1.56
CA THR A 75 6.10 -2.27 -2.27
C THR A 75 4.61 -2.58 -2.35
N GLY A 76 4.21 -3.47 -3.26
CA GLY A 76 2.80 -3.79 -3.45
C GLY A 76 2.42 -4.11 -4.89
N GLY A 77 1.26 -4.74 -5.02
CA GLY A 77 0.78 -5.25 -6.30
C GLY A 77 -0.73 -5.26 -6.43
N HIS A 78 -1.19 -5.72 -7.59
CA HIS A 78 -2.61 -5.85 -7.87
C HIS A 78 -3.18 -7.02 -7.07
N VAL A 79 -4.39 -6.86 -6.55
CA VAL A 79 -5.11 -7.98 -5.92
C VAL A 79 -5.61 -8.90 -7.03
N GLU A 80 -5.24 -10.18 -6.95
CA GLU A 80 -5.65 -11.18 -7.94
C GLU A 80 -7.09 -11.67 -7.74
N PRO A 81 -7.75 -12.23 -8.77
CA PRO A 81 -9.05 -12.87 -8.59
C PRO A 81 -8.98 -13.97 -7.52
N HIS A 82 -9.94 -13.96 -6.60
CA HIS A 82 -10.02 -14.88 -5.44
C HIS A 82 -9.00 -14.60 -4.33
N GLU A 83 -8.22 -13.53 -4.44
CA GLU A 83 -7.31 -13.04 -3.40
C GLU A 83 -7.98 -11.89 -2.62
N ASP A 84 -7.70 -11.80 -1.32
CA ASP A 84 -8.00 -10.62 -0.51
C ASP A 84 -6.76 -9.73 -0.36
N PRO A 85 -6.90 -8.42 -0.12
CA PRO A 85 -5.75 -7.52 -0.09
C PRO A 85 -4.66 -7.90 0.94
N ARG A 86 -5.00 -8.53 2.06
CA ARG A 86 -3.97 -8.98 3.01
C ARG A 86 -3.19 -10.17 2.47
N SER A 87 -3.88 -11.11 1.81
CA SER A 87 -3.22 -12.21 1.09
C SER A 87 -2.27 -11.68 0.02
N THR A 88 -2.68 -10.64 -0.72
CA THR A 88 -1.82 -9.92 -1.68
C THR A 88 -0.57 -9.36 -0.98
N VAL A 89 -0.72 -8.69 0.17
CA VAL A 89 0.44 -8.19 0.93
C VAL A 89 1.40 -9.32 1.31
N VAL A 90 0.90 -10.46 1.79
CA VAL A 90 1.76 -11.58 2.18
C VAL A 90 2.52 -12.15 0.98
N ARG A 91 1.84 -12.36 -0.15
CA ARG A 91 2.45 -12.86 -1.39
C ARG A 91 3.50 -11.88 -1.92
N GLU A 92 3.14 -10.62 -2.10
CA GLU A 92 4.04 -9.59 -2.63
C GLU A 92 5.21 -9.32 -1.67
N LEU A 93 5.01 -9.39 -0.35
CA LEU A 93 6.10 -9.27 0.63
C LEU A 93 7.16 -10.38 0.45
N GLN A 94 6.72 -11.59 0.12
CA GLN A 94 7.60 -12.71 -0.17
C GLN A 94 8.27 -12.55 -1.54
N GLU A 95 7.51 -12.22 -2.58
CA GLU A 95 7.99 -12.09 -3.96
C GLU A 95 8.95 -10.89 -4.12
N GLU A 96 8.57 -9.73 -3.60
CA GLU A 96 9.27 -8.46 -3.81
C GLU A 96 10.35 -8.18 -2.77
N LEU A 97 10.29 -8.76 -1.56
CA LEU A 97 11.26 -8.50 -0.47
C LEU A 97 11.84 -9.76 0.19
N GLY A 98 11.33 -10.96 -0.14
CA GLY A 98 11.79 -12.21 0.45
C GLY A 98 11.47 -12.33 1.95
N LEU A 99 10.46 -11.61 2.44
CA LEU A 99 10.03 -11.62 3.83
C LEU A 99 8.74 -12.42 3.98
N GLU A 100 8.61 -13.15 5.08
CA GLU A 100 7.43 -13.98 5.37
C GLU A 100 6.79 -13.52 6.69
N ILE A 101 5.47 -13.30 6.65
CA ILE A 101 4.64 -13.01 7.82
C ILE A 101 3.34 -13.80 7.72
N ASP A 102 2.73 -14.09 8.86
CA ASP A 102 1.35 -14.60 8.87
C ASP A 102 0.37 -13.44 8.63
N GLN A 103 -0.71 -13.70 7.90
CA GLN A 103 -1.74 -12.70 7.55
C GLN A 103 -2.39 -12.06 8.80
N GLU A 104 -2.46 -12.81 9.90
CA GLU A 104 -2.98 -12.36 11.19
C GLU A 104 -2.07 -11.33 11.88
N GLN A 105 -0.78 -11.31 11.54
CA GLN A 105 0.17 -10.31 12.05
C GLN A 105 0.03 -8.96 11.35
N LEU A 106 -0.66 -8.92 10.20
CA LEU A 106 -0.90 -7.70 9.47
C LEU A 106 -1.96 -6.85 10.17
N ALA A 107 -1.59 -5.61 10.48
CA ALA A 107 -2.55 -4.62 10.99
C ALA A 107 -3.58 -4.26 9.89
N PRO A 108 -4.76 -3.72 10.27
CA PRO A 108 -5.66 -3.10 9.30
C PRO A 108 -4.97 -2.04 8.43
N PRO A 109 -5.50 -1.74 7.24
CA PRO A 109 -4.93 -0.70 6.38
C PRO A 109 -5.06 0.68 7.05
N HIS A 110 -4.03 1.51 6.89
CA HIS A 110 -3.98 2.88 7.44
C HIS A 110 -4.84 3.86 6.65
N MET A 111 -4.91 3.65 5.34
CA MET A 111 -5.67 4.50 4.42
C MET A 111 -5.99 3.75 3.13
N VAL A 112 -6.91 4.33 2.36
CA VAL A 112 -7.22 3.92 1.00
C VAL A 112 -7.06 5.11 0.07
N THR A 113 -6.47 4.90 -1.10
CA THR A 113 -6.30 5.94 -2.12
C THR A 113 -6.93 5.52 -3.41
N VAL A 114 -7.53 6.47 -4.12
CA VAL A 114 -8.05 6.28 -5.47
C VAL A 114 -7.21 7.15 -6.38
N SER A 115 -6.44 6.55 -7.27
CA SER A 115 -5.44 7.28 -8.07
C SER A 115 -5.51 6.87 -9.53
N GLU A 116 -5.57 7.87 -10.41
CA GLU A 116 -5.47 7.66 -11.85
C GLU A 116 -4.00 7.51 -12.23
N THR A 117 -3.63 6.34 -12.75
CA THR A 117 -2.30 6.13 -13.31
C THR A 117 -2.25 6.77 -14.70
N VAL A 118 -1.74 7.98 -14.78
CA VAL A 118 -1.41 8.64 -16.05
C VAL A 118 0.00 8.19 -16.49
N GLY A 119 0.06 7.22 -17.38
CA GLY A 119 1.31 6.62 -17.88
C GLY A 119 1.33 6.46 -19.41
N LEU A 120 2.32 5.69 -19.92
CA LEU A 120 2.50 5.36 -21.35
C LEU A 120 1.42 4.38 -21.89
N THR A 121 0.57 3.84 -21.03
CA THR A 121 -0.54 2.94 -21.36
C THR A 121 -1.89 3.63 -21.16
N VAL A 122 -2.98 2.98 -21.60
CA VAL A 122 -4.35 3.42 -21.31
C VAL A 122 -4.49 3.65 -19.81
N GLY A 123 -4.90 4.86 -19.42
CA GLY A 123 -5.05 5.24 -18.01
C GLY A 123 -6.05 4.34 -17.29
N HIS A 124 -5.72 3.98 -16.06
CA HIS A 124 -6.59 3.19 -15.17
C HIS A 124 -6.58 3.78 -13.76
N VAL A 125 -7.50 3.32 -12.94
CA VAL A 125 -7.72 3.76 -11.57
C VAL A 125 -7.29 2.66 -10.62
N ASP A 126 -6.26 2.93 -9.84
CA ASP A 126 -5.86 2.07 -8.74
C ASP A 126 -6.61 2.48 -7.48
N VAL A 127 -7.27 1.51 -6.85
CA VAL A 127 -7.81 1.65 -5.49
C VAL A 127 -6.86 0.92 -4.55
N SER A 128 -5.92 1.66 -3.98
CA SER A 128 -4.82 1.10 -3.20
C SER A 128 -5.14 1.13 -1.71
N LEU A 129 -5.11 -0.04 -1.06
CA LEU A 129 -5.11 -0.15 0.40
C LEU A 129 -3.67 -0.13 0.91
N TRP A 130 -3.39 0.69 1.93
CA TRP A 130 -2.03 0.92 2.42
C TRP A 130 -1.81 0.25 3.78
N TYR A 131 -1.00 -0.80 3.79
CA TYR A 131 -0.64 -1.58 4.96
C TYR A 131 0.76 -1.23 5.47
N SER A 132 1.03 -1.57 6.73
CA SER A 132 2.36 -1.49 7.33
C SER A 132 2.79 -2.85 7.85
N VAL A 133 4.02 -3.25 7.56
CA VAL A 133 4.65 -4.47 8.07
C VAL A 133 5.79 -4.06 9.00
N LYS A 134 5.75 -4.51 10.26
CA LYS A 134 6.82 -4.22 11.22
C LYS A 134 7.96 -5.23 11.05
N ALA A 135 9.14 -4.77 10.68
CA ALA A 135 10.35 -5.61 10.65
C ALA A 135 11.58 -4.81 11.06
N SER A 136 12.59 -5.47 11.61
CA SER A 136 13.82 -4.76 12.01
C SER A 136 14.62 -4.28 10.81
N ARG A 137 15.29 -3.13 10.91
CA ARG A 137 16.27 -2.67 9.91
C ARG A 137 17.45 -3.62 9.72
N SER A 138 17.72 -4.47 10.71
CA SER A 138 18.75 -5.52 10.63
C SER A 138 18.27 -6.79 9.91
N THR A 139 16.97 -6.89 9.63
CA THR A 139 16.41 -8.02 8.87
C THR A 139 16.98 -7.98 7.47
N ALA A 140 17.61 -9.07 7.05
CA ALA A 140 18.03 -9.23 5.66
C ALA A 140 16.79 -9.42 4.79
N PHE A 141 16.66 -8.59 3.76
CA PHE A 141 15.64 -8.73 2.71
C PHE A 141 16.33 -8.85 1.36
N ARG A 142 15.63 -9.42 0.39
CA ARG A 142 16.08 -9.51 -1.01
C ARG A 142 14.99 -8.90 -1.87
N PHE A 143 15.32 -7.83 -2.57
CA PHE A 143 14.34 -7.21 -3.45
C PHE A 143 14.39 -7.79 -4.86
N ASP A 144 13.26 -7.77 -5.57
CA ASP A 144 13.25 -8.15 -6.98
C ASP A 144 14.04 -7.14 -7.82
N CYS A 145 15.20 -7.58 -8.32
CA CYS A 145 16.09 -6.77 -9.14
C CYS A 145 15.54 -6.49 -10.55
N GLU A 146 14.59 -7.29 -11.04
CA GLU A 146 13.94 -7.08 -12.32
C GLU A 146 13.00 -5.88 -12.27
N GLU A 147 12.30 -5.69 -11.15
CA GLU A 147 11.33 -4.61 -10.96
C GLU A 147 11.92 -3.36 -10.29
N PHE A 148 12.87 -3.55 -9.38
CA PHE A 148 13.47 -2.49 -8.58
C PHE A 148 14.95 -2.29 -8.88
N GLY A 149 15.37 -1.03 -8.93
CA GLY A 149 16.77 -0.65 -9.08
C GLY A 149 17.54 -0.69 -7.76
N GLU A 150 16.84 -0.36 -6.67
CA GLU A 150 17.42 -0.21 -5.33
C GLU A 150 16.29 -0.35 -4.30
N ALA A 151 16.60 -0.86 -3.11
CA ALA A 151 15.72 -0.85 -1.95
C ALA A 151 16.48 -0.24 -0.77
N ARG A 152 15.90 0.76 -0.11
CA ARG A 152 16.60 1.54 0.91
C ARG A 152 15.68 1.99 2.03
N TRP A 153 16.22 2.00 3.24
CA TRP A 153 15.57 2.61 4.40
C TRP A 153 15.73 4.13 4.35
N PHE A 154 14.61 4.82 4.56
CA PHE A 154 14.57 6.27 4.71
C PHE A 154 13.91 6.60 6.04
N SER A 155 14.39 7.64 6.71
CA SER A 155 13.60 8.26 7.77
C SER A 155 12.30 8.81 7.17
N PHE A 156 11.26 8.95 8.00
CA PHE A 156 10.00 9.56 7.54
C PHE A 156 10.20 11.00 7.03
N GLU A 157 11.19 11.72 7.53
CA GLU A 157 11.51 13.07 7.03
C GLU A 157 12.08 13.01 5.62
N GLU A 158 13.10 12.18 5.38
CA GLU A 158 13.70 12.00 4.05
C GLU A 158 12.67 11.49 3.04
N ALA A 159 11.87 10.49 3.44
CA ALA A 159 10.85 9.89 2.58
C ALA A 159 9.81 10.91 2.09
N SER A 160 9.45 11.89 2.92
CA SER A 160 8.50 12.95 2.57
C SER A 160 8.99 13.89 1.47
N GLN A 161 10.30 13.92 1.22
CA GLN A 161 10.94 14.79 0.23
C GLN A 161 11.26 14.06 -1.09
N LEU A 162 11.07 12.74 -1.15
CA LEU A 162 11.35 11.95 -2.33
C LEU A 162 10.32 12.16 -3.43
N ARG A 163 10.75 11.93 -4.67
CA ARG A 163 9.82 11.73 -5.79
C ARG A 163 9.10 10.39 -5.61
N SER A 164 7.93 10.44 -4.98
CA SER A 164 7.13 9.29 -4.59
C SER A 164 5.67 9.39 -5.06
N ASP A 165 4.81 8.56 -4.49
CA ASP A 165 3.36 8.67 -4.55
C ASP A 165 2.89 9.95 -3.81
N PRO A 166 1.95 10.73 -4.38
CA PRO A 166 1.46 11.96 -3.76
C PRO A 166 0.79 11.75 -2.39
N HIS A 167 0.37 10.53 -2.05
CA HIS A 167 -0.24 10.20 -0.78
C HIS A 167 0.76 9.67 0.27
N LEU A 168 2.03 9.47 -0.08
CA LEU A 168 3.04 8.98 0.86
C LEU A 168 3.14 9.86 2.13
N ALA A 169 3.09 11.18 1.99
CA ALA A 169 3.18 12.10 3.13
C ALA A 169 2.04 11.91 4.16
N ARG A 170 0.82 11.56 3.70
CA ARG A 170 -0.31 11.25 4.58
C ARG A 170 -0.09 9.94 5.31
N PHE A 171 0.35 8.93 4.58
CA PHE A 171 0.69 7.63 5.14
C PHE A 171 1.76 7.75 6.23
N LEU A 172 2.84 8.48 5.98
CA LEU A 172 3.89 8.74 6.97
C LEU A 172 3.36 9.48 8.20
N SER A 173 2.40 10.40 8.02
CA SER A 173 1.77 11.12 9.13
C SER A 173 0.96 10.18 10.04
N LYS A 174 0.24 9.21 9.46
CA LYS A 174 -0.47 8.17 10.22
C LYS A 174 0.49 7.25 10.98
N LEU A 175 1.54 6.77 10.30
CA LEU A 175 2.56 5.92 10.94
C LEU A 175 3.23 6.61 12.13
N ARG A 176 3.48 7.93 12.05
CA ARG A 176 4.02 8.72 13.16
C ARG A 176 3.08 8.76 14.36
N ALA A 177 1.78 8.94 14.12
CA ALA A 177 0.78 8.97 15.19
C ALA A 177 0.71 7.62 15.92
N ASP A 178 0.80 6.52 15.18
CA ASP A 178 0.79 5.17 15.73
C ASP A 178 2.04 4.85 16.55
N THR A 179 3.22 5.22 16.08
CA THR A 179 4.48 5.05 16.82
C THR A 179 4.49 5.89 18.10
N ALA A 180 3.94 7.12 18.06
CA ALA A 180 3.82 7.98 19.24
C ALA A 180 2.86 7.42 20.31
N CYS A 181 1.78 6.75 19.87
CA CYS A 181 0.84 6.07 20.77
C CYS A 181 1.44 4.82 21.44
N GLN A 182 2.45 4.21 20.82
CA GLN A 182 3.09 2.97 21.28
C GLN A 182 4.35 3.21 22.14
N ALA A 183 4.80 4.45 22.31
CA ALA A 183 5.94 4.77 23.17
C ALA A 183 5.56 4.55 24.65
N PRO A 184 6.31 3.74 25.43
CA PRO A 184 6.05 3.60 26.85
C PRO A 184 6.21 4.96 27.53
N THR A 185 5.21 5.33 28.34
CA THR A 185 5.34 6.44 29.29
C THR A 185 6.54 6.13 30.20
N PRO A 186 7.48 7.08 30.40
CA PRO A 186 8.68 6.85 31.20
C PRO A 186 8.40 6.45 32.65
#